data_AF-A0A1H5UH68-F1
#
_entry.id   AF-A0A1H5UH68-F1
#
_cell.length_a   1.000
_cell.length_b   1.000
_cell.length_c   1.000
_cell.angle_alpha   90.00
_cell.angle_beta   90.00
_cell.angle_gamma   90.00
#
_symmetry.space_group_name_H-M   'P 1'
#
loop_
_entity.id
_entity.type
_entity.pdbx_description
1 polymer ?
#
loop_
_entity_poly.entity_id
_entity_poly.type
_entity_poly.pdbx_seq_one_letter_code
_entity_poly.pdbx_strand_id
1 'polypeptide(L)'
;MLALLASCAPMSPYEAVNSRALLKTVEEARTYKDHYALTKQFENLAEEMRTRANEQRKLLDHYQEKSYLYGRLAQDQQSHTWALMQRYEQAAKASLGRAALHRKIAARLEQEGYGTRSHQAAGDSAPQPNHNRSN
;
A
#
# COMPACT_ATOMS: atom_id res chain seq x y z
N MET A 1 -24.50 23.07 24.11
CA MET A 1 -23.89 22.00 23.28
C MET A 1 -23.18 22.66 22.11
N LEU A 2 -21.85 22.67 22.11
CA LEU A 2 -21.04 23.13 20.98
C LEU A 2 -20.95 21.97 19.97
N ALA A 3 -21.76 22.03 18.92
CA ALA A 3 -21.61 21.16 17.76
C ALA A 3 -20.42 21.68 16.94
N LEU A 4 -19.22 21.13 17.18
CA LEU A 4 -18.13 21.25 16.24
C LEU A 4 -18.45 20.35 15.04
N LEU A 5 -18.92 20.97 13.96
CA LEU A 5 -18.85 20.38 12.63
C LEU A 5 -17.37 20.24 12.28
N ALA A 6 -16.76 19.12 12.67
CA ALA A 6 -15.49 18.71 12.11
C ALA A 6 -15.73 18.50 10.62
N SER A 7 -15.42 19.53 9.82
CA SER A 7 -15.21 19.40 8.40
C SER A 7 -13.99 18.50 8.23
N CYS A 8 -14.20 17.20 8.32
CA CYS A 8 -13.25 16.22 7.85
C CYS A 8 -13.28 16.35 6.33
N ALA A 9 -12.60 17.37 5.79
CA ALA A 9 -12.14 17.32 4.42
C ALA A 9 -11.36 15.99 4.34
N PRO A 10 -11.82 15.02 3.54
CA PRO A 10 -11.11 13.76 3.43
C PRO A 10 -9.68 14.08 3.02
N MET A 11 -8.73 13.60 3.82
CA MET A 11 -7.30 13.76 3.61
C MET A 11 -6.99 13.50 2.14
N SER A 12 -6.15 14.35 1.53
CA SER A 12 -5.90 14.16 0.10
C SER A 12 -5.33 12.74 -0.11
N PRO A 13 -5.74 12.03 -1.16
CA PRO A 13 -5.30 10.64 -1.35
C PRO A 13 -3.77 10.51 -1.40
N TYR A 14 -3.08 11.57 -1.83
CA TYR A 14 -1.62 11.68 -1.79
C TYR A 14 -1.04 11.69 -0.36
N GLU A 15 -1.71 12.34 0.59
CA GLU A 15 -1.33 12.33 2.00
C GLU A 15 -1.62 10.99 2.66
N ALA A 16 -2.64 10.25 2.22
CA ALA A 16 -2.94 8.92 2.74
C ALA A 16 -1.76 7.94 2.58
N VAL A 17 -1.05 8.00 1.44
CA VAL A 17 0.17 7.20 1.15
C VAL A 17 1.31 7.46 2.14
N ASN A 18 1.34 8.65 2.74
CA ASN A 18 2.35 9.08 3.72
C ASN A 18 1.75 9.35 5.10
N SER A 19 0.54 8.83 5.37
CA SER A 19 -0.15 9.10 6.62
C SER A 19 0.64 8.51 7.80
N ARG A 20 0.65 9.23 8.92
CA ARG A 20 1.35 8.77 10.14
C ARG A 20 0.84 7.41 10.62
N ALA A 21 -0.45 7.15 10.47
CA ALA A 21 -1.05 5.86 10.78
C ALA A 21 -0.46 4.74 9.92
N LEU A 22 -0.38 4.93 8.60
CA LEU A 22 0.20 3.95 7.70
C LEU A 22 1.69 3.73 7.97
N LEU A 23 2.46 4.79 8.23
CA LEU A 23 3.88 4.66 8.59
C LEU A 23 4.06 3.83 9.86
N LYS A 24 3.22 4.06 10.87
CA LYS A 24 3.21 3.26 12.09
C LYS A 24 2.85 1.80 11.84
N THR A 25 1.85 1.51 11.02
CA THR A 25 1.49 0.14 10.63
C THR A 25 2.65 -0.57 9.90
N VAL A 26 3.36 0.14 9.03
CA VAL A 26 4.56 -0.39 8.36
C VAL A 26 5.67 -0.70 9.37
N GLU A 27 5.89 0.19 10.35
CA GLU A 27 6.89 0.03 11.40
C GLU A 27 6.56 -1.12 12.36
N GLU A 28 5.29 -1.38 12.64
CA GLU A 28 4.82 -2.40 13.60
C GLU A 28 4.62 -3.79 12.99
N ALA A 29 4.60 -3.92 11.66
CA ALA A 29 4.41 -5.21 10.99
C ALA A 29 5.55 -6.21 11.29
N ARG A 30 5.21 -7.42 11.74
CA ARG A 30 6.19 -8.46 12.12
C ARG A 30 5.94 -9.79 11.44
N THR A 31 4.68 -10.12 11.19
CA THR A 31 4.29 -11.43 10.66
C THR A 31 4.08 -11.39 9.15
N TYR A 32 4.10 -12.58 8.51
CA TYR A 32 3.75 -12.68 7.10
C TYR A 32 2.35 -12.14 6.80
N LYS A 33 1.39 -12.33 7.73
CA LYS A 33 0.02 -11.81 7.61
C LYS A 33 0.00 -10.28 7.64
N ASP A 34 0.78 -9.65 8.52
CA ASP A 34 0.87 -8.18 8.59
C ASP A 34 1.38 -7.61 7.26
N HIS A 35 2.40 -8.24 6.70
CA HIS A 35 2.96 -7.81 5.42
C HIS A 35 2.02 -8.09 4.23
N TYR A 36 1.24 -9.17 4.25
CA TYR A 36 0.17 -9.36 3.25
C TYR A 36 -0.95 -8.32 3.38
N ALA A 37 -1.31 -7.93 4.61
CA ALA A 37 -2.27 -6.84 4.83
C ALA A 37 -1.73 -5.51 4.27
N LEU A 38 -0.44 -5.20 4.50
CA LEU A 38 0.22 -4.04 3.91
C LEU A 38 0.23 -4.09 2.37
N THR A 39 0.44 -5.26 1.75
CA THR A 39 0.31 -5.41 0.30
C THR A 39 -1.08 -4.96 -0.17
N LYS A 40 -2.15 -5.43 0.48
CA LYS A 40 -3.52 -5.02 0.14
C LYS A 40 -3.77 -3.53 0.34
N GLN A 41 -3.27 -2.97 1.44
CA GLN A 41 -3.40 -1.54 1.70
C GLN A 41 -2.72 -0.69 0.63
N PHE A 42 -1.51 -1.04 0.21
CA PHE A 42 -0.81 -0.32 -0.86
C PHE A 42 -1.40 -0.55 -2.25
N GLU A 43 -1.96 -1.73 -2.53
CA GLU A 43 -2.72 -1.98 -3.77
C GLU A 43 -3.95 -1.07 -3.86
N ASN A 44 -4.72 -0.97 -2.78
CA ASN A 44 -5.89 -0.09 -2.71
C ASN A 44 -5.51 1.39 -2.87
N LEU A 45 -4.44 1.84 -2.20
CA LEU A 45 -3.92 3.20 -2.38
C LEU A 45 -3.49 3.47 -3.83
N ALA A 46 -2.86 2.48 -4.50
CA ALA A 46 -2.49 2.63 -5.90
C ALA A 46 -3.71 2.76 -6.82
N GLU A 47 -4.78 2.01 -6.55
CA GLU A 47 -6.04 2.11 -7.28
C GLU A 47 -6.71 3.48 -7.09
N GLU A 48 -6.73 3.98 -5.86
CA GLU A 48 -7.26 5.31 -5.56
C GLU A 48 -6.47 6.40 -6.31
N MET A 49 -5.12 6.32 -6.30
CA MET A 49 -4.28 7.27 -7.03
C MET A 49 -4.54 7.21 -8.54
N ARG A 50 -4.71 6.01 -9.10
CA ARG A 50 -5.05 5.84 -10.52
C ARG A 50 -6.40 6.46 -10.87
N THR A 51 -7.39 6.29 -10.00
CA THR A 51 -8.71 6.91 -10.16
C THR A 51 -8.57 8.43 -10.20
N ARG A 52 -7.82 9.03 -9.27
CA ARG A 52 -7.56 10.48 -9.25
C ARG A 52 -6.78 10.98 -10.46
N ALA A 53 -5.75 10.26 -10.90
CA ALA A 53 -5.03 10.58 -12.12
C ALA A 53 -5.98 10.60 -13.34
N ASN A 54 -6.90 9.65 -13.43
CA ASN A 54 -7.89 9.59 -14.50
C ASN A 54 -8.91 10.74 -14.44
N GLU A 55 -9.34 11.16 -13.24
CA GLU A 55 -10.16 12.36 -13.06
C GLU A 55 -9.45 13.61 -13.58
N GLN A 56 -8.17 13.79 -13.22
CA GLN A 56 -7.37 14.92 -13.72
C GLN A 56 -7.15 14.84 -15.23
N ARG A 57 -6.95 13.64 -15.79
CA ARG A 57 -6.83 13.43 -17.24
C ARG A 57 -8.07 13.93 -17.99
N LYS A 58 -9.26 13.50 -17.57
CA LYS A 58 -10.53 13.96 -18.17
C LYS A 58 -10.72 15.46 -18.06
N LEU A 59 -10.31 16.06 -16.94
CA LEU A 59 -10.38 17.51 -16.75
C LEU A 59 -9.38 18.25 -17.67
N LEU A 60 -8.18 17.70 -17.83
CA LEU A 60 -7.17 18.23 -18.73
C LEU A 60 -7.66 18.19 -20.19
N ASP A 61 -8.25 17.07 -20.61
CA ASP A 61 -8.83 16.92 -21.95
C ASP A 61 -9.89 18.01 -22.20
N HIS A 62 -10.79 18.26 -21.22
CA HIS A 62 -11.79 19.33 -21.31
C HIS A 62 -11.17 20.72 -21.43
N TYR A 63 -10.14 21.04 -20.62
CA TYR A 63 -9.45 22.32 -20.72
C TYR A 63 -8.69 22.50 -22.03
N GLN A 64 -8.22 21.41 -22.65
CA GLN A 64 -7.56 21.44 -23.95
C GLN A 64 -8.59 21.66 -25.07
N GLU A 65 -9.66 20.89 -25.09
CA GLU A 65 -10.75 20.99 -26.08
C GLU A 65 -11.44 22.36 -26.05
N LYS A 66 -11.63 22.93 -24.86
CA LYS A 66 -12.36 24.19 -24.65
C LYS A 66 -11.47 25.36 -24.27
N SER A 67 -10.19 25.30 -24.63
CA SER A 67 -9.19 26.35 -24.33
C SER A 67 -9.64 27.75 -24.75
N TYR A 68 -10.37 27.87 -25.87
CA TYR A 68 -10.95 29.12 -26.37
C TYR A 68 -11.95 29.79 -25.40
N LEU A 69 -12.56 29.05 -24.47
CA LEU A 69 -13.48 29.60 -23.48
C LEU A 69 -12.77 30.30 -22.31
N TYR A 70 -11.49 29.98 -22.07
CA TYR A 70 -10.77 30.39 -20.86
C TYR A 70 -9.59 31.34 -21.14
N GLY A 71 -9.21 31.53 -22.41
CA GLY A 71 -8.12 32.42 -22.80
C GLY A 71 -6.82 32.10 -22.04
N ARG A 72 -6.21 33.10 -21.40
CA ARG A 72 -4.97 32.90 -20.60
C ARG A 72 -5.14 31.95 -19.42
N LEU A 73 -6.32 31.92 -18.77
CA LEU A 73 -6.57 31.00 -17.65
C LEU A 73 -6.58 29.53 -18.09
N ALA A 74 -6.75 29.24 -19.39
CA ALA A 74 -6.70 27.87 -19.91
C ALA A 74 -5.33 27.24 -19.63
N GLN A 75 -4.24 27.97 -19.88
CA GLN A 75 -2.88 27.44 -19.78
C GLN A 75 -2.47 27.15 -18.33
N ASP A 76 -2.84 28.02 -17.40
CA ASP A 76 -2.59 27.82 -15.98
C ASP A 76 -3.36 26.62 -15.43
N GLN A 77 -4.64 26.49 -15.80
CA GLN A 77 -5.48 25.34 -15.42
C GLN A 77 -4.95 24.03 -16.01
N GLN A 78 -4.60 24.02 -17.29
CA GLN A 78 -3.99 22.85 -17.95
C GLN A 78 -2.70 22.43 -17.26
N SER A 79 -1.80 23.38 -16.99
CA SER A 79 -0.51 23.09 -16.35
C SER A 79 -0.70 22.54 -14.94
N HIS A 80 -1.62 23.12 -14.17
CA HIS A 80 -1.95 22.67 -12.83
C HIS A 80 -2.55 21.25 -12.83
N THR A 81 -3.56 21.01 -13.66
CA THR A 81 -4.22 19.70 -13.79
C THR A 81 -3.25 18.63 -14.29
N TRP A 82 -2.38 18.95 -15.25
CA TRP A 82 -1.33 18.05 -15.72
C TRP A 82 -0.36 17.70 -14.59
N ALA A 83 0.09 18.68 -13.80
CA ALA A 83 0.98 18.43 -12.67
C ALA A 83 0.31 17.52 -11.61
N LEU A 84 -0.97 17.73 -11.32
CA LEU A 84 -1.72 16.85 -10.40
C LEU A 84 -1.86 15.43 -10.96
N MET A 85 -2.21 15.27 -12.24
CA MET A 85 -2.26 13.96 -12.90
C MET A 85 -0.94 13.22 -12.73
N GLN A 86 0.19 13.87 -13.05
CA GLN A 86 1.52 13.27 -12.94
C GLN A 86 1.86 12.88 -11.50
N ARG A 87 1.51 13.73 -10.52
CA ARG A 87 1.73 13.43 -9.10
C ARG A 87 0.96 12.19 -8.66
N TYR A 88 -0.29 12.04 -9.07
CA TYR A 88 -1.09 10.85 -8.76
C TYR A 88 -0.55 9.60 -9.46
N GLU A 89 -0.11 9.69 -10.71
CA GLU A 89 0.51 8.55 -11.40
C GLU A 89 1.80 8.07 -10.72
N GLN A 90 2.64 9.01 -10.29
CA GLN A 90 3.85 8.69 -9.53
C GLN A 90 3.52 8.07 -8.17
N ALA A 91 2.52 8.60 -7.46
CA ALA A 91 2.06 8.02 -6.20
C ALA A 91 1.50 6.61 -6.38
N ALA A 92 0.74 6.34 -7.46
CA ALA A 92 0.27 5.00 -7.78
C ALA A 92 1.43 4.02 -7.99
N LYS A 93 2.46 4.43 -8.76
CA LYS A 93 3.66 3.63 -9.01
C LYS A 93 4.43 3.35 -7.72
N ALA A 94 4.61 4.36 -6.87
CA ALA A 94 5.27 4.21 -5.58
C ALA A 94 4.52 3.23 -4.66
N SER A 95 3.20 3.35 -4.58
CA SER A 95 2.35 2.43 -3.81
C SER A 95 2.46 1.00 -4.32
N LEU A 96 2.42 0.76 -5.63
CA LEU A 96 2.66 -0.57 -6.21
C LEU A 96 4.05 -1.12 -5.88
N GLY A 97 5.08 -0.27 -5.88
CA GLY A 97 6.42 -0.64 -5.45
C GLY A 97 6.46 -1.12 -3.99
N ARG A 98 5.78 -0.40 -3.08
CA ARG A 98 5.65 -0.79 -1.66
C ARG A 98 4.84 -2.07 -1.49
N ALA A 99 3.75 -2.23 -2.24
CA ALA A 99 2.96 -3.47 -2.23
C ALA A 99 3.80 -4.69 -2.61
N ALA A 100 4.61 -4.57 -3.67
CA ALA A 100 5.52 -5.62 -4.13
C ALA A 100 6.62 -5.93 -3.11
N LEU A 101 7.18 -4.91 -2.46
CA LEU A 101 8.15 -5.09 -1.38
C LEU A 101 7.55 -5.92 -0.24
N HIS A 102 6.38 -5.53 0.27
CA HIS A 102 5.73 -6.24 1.36
C HIS A 102 5.30 -7.66 0.98
N ARG A 103 4.90 -7.90 -0.27
CA ARG A 103 4.62 -9.25 -0.77
C ARG A 103 5.84 -10.16 -0.69
N LYS A 104 7.03 -9.64 -1.03
CA LYS A 104 8.30 -10.38 -0.92
C LYS A 104 8.66 -10.69 0.53
N ILE A 105 8.47 -9.73 1.44
CA ILE A 105 8.72 -9.93 2.87
C ILE A 105 7.76 -10.99 3.43
N ALA A 106 6.47 -10.89 3.12
CA ALA A 106 5.46 -11.86 3.54
C ALA A 106 5.81 -13.29 3.09
N ALA A 107 6.12 -13.47 1.80
CA ALA A 107 6.49 -14.77 1.26
C ALA A 107 7.73 -15.37 1.95
N ARG A 108 8.73 -14.55 2.27
CA ARG A 108 9.93 -14.98 3.01
C ARG A 108 9.58 -15.46 4.42
N LEU A 109 8.85 -14.65 5.19
CA LEU A 109 8.47 -14.98 6.57
C LEU A 109 7.58 -16.23 6.64
N GLU A 110 6.70 -16.40 5.65
CA GLU A 110 5.85 -17.59 5.54
C GLU A 110 6.71 -18.85 5.32
N GLN A 111 7.66 -18.80 4.38
CA GLN A 111 8.60 -19.90 4.12
C GLN A 111 9.47 -20.25 5.34
N GLU A 112 10.02 -19.24 6.03
CA GLU A 112 10.80 -19.43 7.25
C GLU A 112 9.98 -20.07 8.39
N GLY A 113 8.71 -19.65 8.52
CA GLY A 113 7.77 -20.24 9.47
C GLY A 113 7.45 -21.71 9.19
N TYR A 114 7.32 -22.09 7.92
CA TYR A 114 7.15 -23.49 7.52
C TYR A 114 8.40 -24.32 7.82
N GLY A 115 9.59 -23.82 7.45
CA GLY A 115 10.87 -24.52 7.69
C GLY A 115 11.10 -24.84 9.17
N THR A 116 10.84 -23.88 10.05
CA THR A 116 11.01 -24.04 11.51
C THR A 116 10.09 -25.12 12.09
N ARG A 117 8.83 -25.20 11.61
CA ARG A 117 7.86 -26.20 12.06
C ARG A 117 8.20 -27.61 11.58
N SER A 118 8.75 -27.76 10.37
CA SER A 118 9.24 -29.05 9.86
C SER A 118 10.46 -29.59 10.61
N HIS A 119 11.35 -28.71 11.10
CA HIS A 119 12.50 -29.14 11.90
C HIS A 119 12.10 -29.60 13.32
N GLN A 120 11.09 -28.99 13.94
CA GLN A 120 10.59 -29.43 15.25
C GLN A 120 9.86 -30.78 15.18
N ALA A 121 9.04 -31.02 14.14
CA ALA A 121 8.33 -32.30 13.98
C ALA A 121 9.28 -33.50 13.75
N ALA A 122 10.48 -33.27 13.19
CA ALA A 122 11.47 -34.33 12.99
C ALA A 122 12.30 -34.63 14.26
N GLY A 123 12.40 -33.70 15.22
CA GLY A 123 13.13 -33.88 16.48
C GLY A 123 12.39 -34.71 17.53
N ASP A 124 11.06 -34.67 17.54
CA ASP A 124 10.22 -35.38 18.51
C ASP A 124 9.97 -36.86 18.16
N SER A 125 10.53 -37.34 17.04
CA SER A 125 10.35 -38.72 16.56
C SER A 125 11.52 -39.66 16.88
N ALA A 126 12.49 -39.26 17.71
CA ALA A 126 13.59 -40.12 18.09
C ALA A 126 13.11 -41.24 19.06
N PRO A 127 13.29 -42.54 18.73
CA PRO A 127 12.89 -43.61 19.62
C PRO A 127 13.78 -43.62 20.87
N GLN A 128 13.14 -43.56 22.04
CA GLN A 128 13.79 -43.76 23.35
C GLN A 128 14.60 -45.07 23.33
N PRO A 129 15.91 -45.06 23.64
CA PRO A 129 16.70 -46.28 23.68
C PRO A 129 16.24 -47.12 24.88
N ASN A 130 15.62 -48.26 24.59
CA ASN A 130 15.21 -49.25 25.58
C ASN A 130 16.42 -49.81 26.33
N HIS A 131 16.72 -49.25 27.51
CA HIS A 131 17.61 -49.93 28.44
C HIS A 131 16.86 -51.09 29.11
N ASN A 132 16.72 -52.19 28.38
CA ASN A 132 16.40 -53.49 28.97
C ASN A 132 17.66 -54.36 28.94
N ARG A 133 18.48 -54.22 29.98
CA ARG A 133 19.61 -55.09 30.23
C ARG A 133 19.12 -56.19 31.18
N SER A 134 18.87 -57.37 30.63
CA SER A 134 18.70 -58.61 31.38
C SER A 134 19.93 -59.49 31.19
N ASN A 135 20.35 -60.10 32.30
CA ASN A 135 21.50 -60.99 32.56
C ASN A 135 22.89 -60.37 32.58
#